data_AF-A0A7C5FYP3-F1
#
_entry.id   AF-A0A7C5FYP3-F1
#
_cell.length_a   1.000
_cell.length_b   1.000
_cell.length_c   1.000
_cell.angle_alpha   90.00
_cell.angle_beta   90.00
_cell.angle_gamma   90.00
#
_symmetry.space_group_name_H-M   'P 1'
#
loop_
_entity.id
_entity.type
_entity.pdbx_description
1 polymer ?
#
loop_
_entity_poly.entity_id
_entity_poly.type
_entity_poly.pdbx_seq_one_letter_code
_entity_poly.pdbx_strand_id
1 'polypeptide(L)'
;MQQGNFGADLWEILDGGETIIYRRAGTAEERRIEGAFRRPAKASASTSADPRCAADLFWHVPTQPGWYPSPGDHIISSEGRRWTVLKAELLAGQNRWRLTTRDLAAAYGLRRHLTVETLLPYKRPDGTPAGRWQVWKSGIRAAVQRWEAHPAKNHRPSYERRYRIVLEECPPTDTRLRLRTPSGKILTVLSVQPPSRADELTAVEAVELD
;
A
#
# COMPACT_ATOMS: atom_id res chain seq x y z
N MET A 1 41.67 -3.28 48.17
CA MET A 1 41.16 -4.27 47.21
C MET A 1 39.65 -4.19 47.18
N GLN A 2 39.10 -3.51 46.18
CA GLN A 2 37.72 -3.70 45.75
C GLN A 2 37.81 -3.96 44.25
N GLN A 3 37.58 -5.20 43.86
CA GLN A 3 37.39 -5.56 42.47
C GLN A 3 36.06 -4.95 42.05
N GLY A 4 36.14 -3.85 41.31
CA GLY A 4 34.98 -3.29 40.61
C GLY A 4 34.51 -4.31 39.59
N ASN A 5 33.27 -4.76 39.79
CA ASN A 5 32.58 -5.75 38.98
C ASN A 5 32.40 -5.24 37.54
N PHE A 6 33.37 -5.48 36.66
CA PHE A 6 33.29 -5.24 35.20
C PHE A 6 32.46 -6.34 34.48
N GLY A 7 31.50 -6.94 35.18
CA GLY A 7 30.81 -8.18 34.76
C GLY A 7 29.29 -8.06 34.61
N ALA A 8 28.74 -6.86 34.71
CA ALA A 8 27.34 -6.60 34.40
C ALA A 8 27.28 -5.48 33.36
N ASP A 9 26.36 -5.60 32.42
CA ASP A 9 25.93 -4.50 31.54
C ASP A 9 26.61 -4.33 30.16
N LEU A 10 26.90 -5.44 29.47
CA LEU A 10 27.11 -5.47 28.01
C LEU A 10 26.14 -6.43 27.27
N TRP A 11 25.41 -7.26 28.02
CA TRP A 11 24.39 -8.18 27.50
C TRP A 11 22.98 -7.59 27.52
N GLU A 12 22.82 -6.38 28.08
CA GLU A 12 21.58 -5.60 28.06
C GLU A 12 21.53 -4.60 26.88
N ILE A 13 22.26 -4.89 25.80
CA ILE A 13 21.87 -4.39 24.47
C ILE A 13 20.64 -5.19 24.09
N LEU A 14 19.49 -4.76 24.62
CA LEU A 14 18.15 -5.21 24.26
C LEU A 14 18.09 -5.57 22.78
N ASP A 15 17.71 -6.82 22.51
CA ASP A 15 17.16 -7.28 21.25
C ASP A 15 15.95 -6.40 20.88
N GLY A 16 16.21 -5.19 20.39
CA GLY A 16 15.22 -4.19 19.97
C GLY A 16 14.50 -4.57 18.68
N GLY A 17 14.33 -5.87 18.45
CA GLY A 17 13.57 -6.44 17.35
C GLY A 17 12.09 -6.44 17.70
N GLU A 18 11.27 -5.89 16.80
CA GLU A 18 9.83 -6.05 16.83
C GLU A 18 9.40 -7.30 16.05
N THR A 19 8.19 -7.76 16.34
CA THR A 19 7.52 -8.74 15.47
C THR A 19 6.79 -8.01 14.36
N ILE A 20 7.02 -8.44 13.13
CA ILE A 20 6.34 -7.93 11.95
C ILE A 20 5.48 -9.00 11.29
N ILE A 21 4.50 -8.55 10.51
CA ILE A 21 3.84 -9.41 9.52
C ILE A 21 4.40 -9.06 8.15
N TYR A 22 4.97 -10.04 7.48
CA TYR A 22 5.39 -9.94 6.08
C TYR A 22 4.27 -10.49 5.19
N ARG A 23 3.87 -9.74 4.16
CA ARG A 23 2.80 -10.14 3.23
C ARG A 23 3.26 -10.07 1.80
N ARG A 24 3.04 -11.16 1.05
CA ARG A 24 3.36 -11.21 -0.37
C ARG A 24 2.40 -10.32 -1.19
N ALA A 25 2.94 -9.61 -2.17
CA ALA A 25 2.15 -8.76 -3.05
C ALA A 25 1.10 -9.58 -3.82
N GLY A 26 -0.14 -9.10 -3.86
CA GLY A 26 -1.22 -9.72 -4.64
C GLY A 26 -1.76 -11.04 -4.08
N THR A 27 -1.29 -11.52 -2.92
CA THR A 27 -1.79 -12.73 -2.28
C THR A 27 -2.22 -12.47 -0.84
N ALA A 28 -2.89 -13.47 -0.25
CA ALA A 28 -3.19 -13.50 1.19
C ALA A 28 -2.09 -14.21 2.01
N GLU A 29 -0.94 -14.51 1.39
CA GLU A 29 0.16 -15.17 2.08
C GLU A 29 0.82 -14.20 3.05
N GLU A 30 0.72 -14.52 4.33
CA GLU A 30 1.29 -13.75 5.43
C GLU A 30 2.22 -14.62 6.27
N ARG A 31 3.26 -13.98 6.82
CA ARG A 31 4.27 -14.63 7.64
C ARG A 31 4.62 -13.74 8.82
N ARG A 32 4.54 -14.30 10.02
CA ARG A 32 5.02 -13.64 11.24
C ARG A 32 6.53 -13.79 11.33
N ILE A 33 7.25 -12.68 11.48
CA ILE A 33 8.71 -12.68 11.62
C ILE A 33 9.10 -11.91 12.87
N GLU A 34 9.81 -12.60 13.76
CA GLU A 34 10.29 -12.05 15.02
C GLU A 34 11.73 -11.53 14.89
N GLY A 35 12.17 -10.65 15.79
CA GLY A 35 13.54 -10.15 15.80
C GLY A 35 13.88 -9.22 14.64
N ALA A 36 12.88 -8.61 13.98
CA ALA A 36 13.07 -7.65 12.92
C ALA A 36 13.27 -6.25 13.52
N PHE A 37 14.24 -5.47 13.04
CA PHE A 37 14.42 -4.09 13.52
C PHE A 37 14.54 -3.13 12.35
N ARG A 38 14.22 -1.86 12.59
CA ARG A 38 14.21 -0.82 11.56
C ARG A 38 15.21 0.30 11.87
N ARG A 39 15.75 0.90 10.81
CA ARG A 39 16.66 2.05 10.88
C ARG A 39 16.20 3.11 9.87
N PRO A 40 16.39 4.41 10.16
CA PRO A 40 16.19 5.44 9.15
C PRO A 40 17.05 5.16 7.92
N ALA A 41 16.45 5.23 6.73
CA ALA A 41 17.26 5.35 5.53
C ALA A 41 17.98 6.70 5.61
N LYS A 42 19.32 6.71 5.68
CA LYS A 42 20.04 7.98 5.60
C LYS A 42 19.64 8.64 4.29
N ALA A 43 19.16 9.89 4.35
CA ALA A 43 18.95 10.70 3.16
C ALA A 43 20.25 10.65 2.35
N SER A 44 20.20 10.12 1.13
CA SER A 44 21.33 10.28 0.22
C SER A 44 21.60 11.79 0.11
N ALA A 45 22.88 12.17 0.16
CA ALA A 45 23.33 13.55 -0.03
C ALA A 45 23.14 14.02 -1.50
N SER A 46 21.98 13.74 -2.08
CA SER A 46 21.51 14.28 -3.35
C SER A 46 20.63 15.48 -3.05
N THR A 47 21.06 16.63 -3.55
CA THR A 47 20.47 17.97 -3.45
C THR A 47 19.08 18.07 -4.08
N SER A 48 18.12 17.32 -3.57
CA SER A 48 16.71 17.63 -3.65
C SER A 48 16.08 17.09 -2.38
N ALA A 49 15.57 17.99 -1.53
CA ALA A 49 14.69 17.61 -0.44
C ALA A 49 13.36 17.14 -1.05
N ASP A 50 13.34 15.95 -1.66
CA ASP A 50 12.09 15.29 -2.00
C ASP A 50 11.47 14.81 -0.67
N PRO A 51 10.33 15.36 -0.23
CA PRO A 51 9.65 14.92 1.00
C PRO A 51 9.30 13.41 0.98
N ARG A 52 9.38 12.73 -0.17
CA ARG A 52 9.27 11.27 -0.28
C ARG A 52 10.39 10.50 0.42
N CYS A 53 11.59 11.07 0.60
CA CYS A 53 12.69 10.42 1.31
C CYS A 53 12.45 10.31 2.83
N ALA A 54 11.55 11.13 3.40
CA ALA A 54 11.16 11.02 4.81
C ALA A 54 10.27 9.79 5.10
N ALA A 55 9.79 9.11 4.06
CA ALA A 55 8.94 7.92 4.16
C ALA A 55 9.71 6.61 3.94
N ASP A 56 11.05 6.64 3.90
CA ASP A 56 11.88 5.46 3.63
C ASP A 56 12.53 4.92 4.91
N LEU A 57 12.51 3.59 5.07
CA LEU A 57 13.19 2.89 6.17
C LEU A 57 13.99 1.69 5.64
N PHE A 58 15.04 1.34 6.37
CA PHE A 58 15.67 0.05 6.26
C PHE A 58 15.14 -0.90 7.32
N TRP A 59 14.64 -2.05 6.90
CA TRP A 59 14.29 -3.15 7.78
C TRP A 59 15.35 -4.24 7.71
N HIS A 60 15.82 -4.68 8.88
CA HIS A 60 16.71 -5.81 9.03
C HIS A 60 15.90 -6.99 9.56
N VAL A 61 15.66 -7.97 8.70
CA VAL A 61 14.74 -9.08 8.97
C VAL A 61 15.51 -10.41 8.97
N PRO A 62 15.40 -11.25 10.01
CA PRO A 62 16.04 -12.56 10.03
C PRO A 62 15.65 -13.42 8.84
N THR A 63 16.60 -14.16 8.27
CA THR A 63 16.27 -15.15 7.24
C THR A 63 15.45 -16.29 7.83
N GLN A 64 14.62 -16.90 6.99
CA GLN A 64 13.87 -18.10 7.33
C GLN A 64 13.98 -19.11 6.17
N PRO A 65 13.92 -20.42 6.44
CA PRO A 65 13.97 -21.43 5.39
C PRO A 65 12.88 -21.21 4.33
N GLY A 66 13.27 -21.28 3.06
CA GLY A 66 12.35 -21.17 1.91
C GLY A 66 11.72 -19.79 1.71
N TRP A 67 12.22 -18.74 2.37
CA TRP A 67 11.67 -17.39 2.28
C TRP A 67 12.61 -16.40 1.63
N TYR A 68 12.09 -15.76 0.57
CA TYR A 68 12.81 -14.78 -0.23
C TYR A 68 11.92 -13.54 -0.40
N PRO A 69 12.29 -12.42 0.24
CA PRO A 69 11.54 -11.19 0.11
C PRO A 69 11.72 -10.59 -1.29
N SER A 70 10.65 -10.02 -1.83
CA SER A 70 10.63 -9.45 -3.19
C SER A 70 10.13 -8.00 -3.19
N PRO A 71 10.59 -7.15 -4.14
CA PRO A 71 10.00 -5.85 -4.35
C PRO A 71 8.47 -5.92 -4.57
N GLY A 72 7.74 -4.97 -4.00
CA GLY A 72 6.27 -4.92 -4.01
C GLY A 72 5.61 -5.63 -2.82
N ASP A 73 6.33 -6.51 -2.11
CA ASP A 73 5.82 -7.13 -0.88
C ASP A 73 5.69 -6.10 0.25
N HIS A 74 5.05 -6.49 1.34
CA HIS A 74 4.71 -5.57 2.43
C HIS A 74 5.24 -6.05 3.78
N ILE A 75 5.70 -5.10 4.57
CA ILE A 75 5.93 -5.25 6.01
C ILE A 75 4.82 -4.49 6.72
N ILE A 76 4.13 -5.16 7.64
CA ILE A 76 3.21 -4.56 8.60
C ILE A 76 3.96 -4.56 9.94
N SER A 77 4.30 -3.37 10.43
CA SER A 77 5.00 -3.22 11.71
C SER A 77 4.11 -3.60 12.89
N SER A 78 4.69 -3.70 14.08
CA SER A 78 3.93 -3.89 15.33
C SER A 78 2.88 -2.79 15.57
N GLU A 79 3.14 -1.56 15.12
CA GLU A 79 2.19 -0.43 15.13
C GLU A 79 1.09 -0.51 14.06
N GLY A 80 1.05 -1.56 13.24
CA GLY A 80 0.09 -1.71 12.13
C GLY A 80 0.39 -0.84 10.90
N ARG A 81 1.55 -0.17 10.83
CA ARG A 81 1.95 0.60 9.65
C ARG A 81 2.44 -0.32 8.54
N ARG A 82 2.00 -0.04 7.32
CA ARG A 82 2.36 -0.78 6.11
C ARG A 82 3.52 -0.10 5.40
N TRP A 83 4.55 -0.87 5.10
CA TRP A 83 5.73 -0.46 4.34
C TRP A 83 5.88 -1.37 3.13
N THR A 84 6.04 -0.79 1.94
CA THR A 84 6.27 -1.55 0.70
C THR A 84 7.75 -1.78 0.50
N VAL A 85 8.15 -3.02 0.24
CA VAL A 85 9.54 -3.40 -0.08
C VAL A 85 9.88 -2.87 -1.46
N LEU A 86 10.90 -2.01 -1.54
CA LEU A 86 11.45 -1.48 -2.80
C LEU A 86 12.65 -2.29 -3.26
N LYS A 87 13.44 -2.79 -2.31
CA LYS A 87 14.65 -3.58 -2.58
C LYS A 87 14.89 -4.57 -1.45
N ALA A 88 15.36 -5.77 -1.77
CA ALA A 88 15.80 -6.77 -0.81
C ALA A 88 17.26 -7.15 -1.08
N GLU A 89 18.10 -7.13 -0.04
CA GLU A 89 19.51 -7.48 -0.11
C GLU A 89 19.88 -8.42 1.04
N LEU A 90 20.47 -9.57 0.74
CA LEU A 90 20.97 -10.47 1.78
C LEU A 90 22.29 -9.92 2.32
N LEU A 91 22.40 -9.76 3.64
CA LEU A 91 23.61 -9.25 4.27
C LEU A 91 24.73 -10.30 4.29
N ALA A 92 25.98 -9.83 4.40
CA ALA A 92 27.13 -10.70 4.63
C ALA A 92 26.90 -11.56 5.90
N GLY A 93 27.11 -12.87 5.78
CA GLY A 93 26.75 -13.85 6.82
C GLY A 93 25.37 -14.50 6.64
N GLN A 94 24.58 -14.09 5.64
CA GLN A 94 23.33 -14.74 5.17
C GLN A 94 22.25 -14.99 6.24
N ASN A 95 22.32 -14.29 7.38
CA ASN A 95 21.40 -14.45 8.50
C ASN A 95 20.26 -13.41 8.52
N ARG A 96 20.39 -12.33 7.73
CA ARG A 96 19.41 -11.24 7.68
C ARG A 96 19.29 -10.64 6.28
N TRP A 97 18.06 -10.31 5.91
CA TRP A 97 17.75 -9.43 4.79
C TRP A 97 17.77 -7.97 5.25
N ARG A 98 18.40 -7.09 4.45
CA ARG A 98 18.15 -5.65 4.47
C ARG A 98 17.10 -5.33 3.42
N LEU A 99 15.94 -4.86 3.87
CA LEU A 99 14.85 -4.43 3.03
C LEU A 99 14.81 -2.90 3.02
N THR A 100 14.93 -2.30 1.84
CA THR A 100 14.61 -0.88 1.65
C THR A 100 13.12 -0.79 1.46
N THR A 101 12.42 -0.02 2.30
CA THR A 101 10.96 0.07 2.26
C THR A 101 10.48 1.51 2.28
N ARG A 102 9.24 1.71 1.83
CA ARG A 102 8.57 3.02 1.81
C ARG A 102 7.15 2.93 2.34
N ASP A 103 6.73 3.90 3.15
CA ASP A 103 5.31 4.14 3.43
C ASP A 103 4.68 4.86 2.22
N LEU A 104 4.13 4.09 1.29
CA LEU A 104 3.49 4.65 0.09
C LEU A 104 2.23 5.45 0.43
N ALA A 105 1.55 5.15 1.54
CA ALA A 105 0.38 5.92 1.93
C ALA A 105 0.77 7.34 2.36
N ALA A 106 1.87 7.47 3.10
CA ALA A 106 2.47 8.77 3.42
C ALA A 106 3.01 9.46 2.16
N ALA A 107 3.78 8.74 1.34
CA ALA A 107 4.43 9.30 0.13
C ALA A 107 3.43 9.85 -0.90
N TYR A 108 2.27 9.18 -1.07
CA TYR A 108 1.19 9.61 -1.97
C TYR A 108 0.11 10.47 -1.27
N GLY A 109 0.22 10.73 0.04
CA GLY A 109 -0.73 11.55 0.78
C GLY A 109 -2.14 10.94 0.82
N LEU A 110 -2.26 9.63 1.02
CA LEU A 110 -3.54 8.92 1.05
C LEU A 110 -4.31 9.25 2.34
N ARG A 111 -5.15 10.30 2.30
CA ARG A 111 -5.89 10.83 3.46
C ARG A 111 -7.38 10.47 3.47
N ARG A 112 -7.92 9.99 2.34
CA ARG A 112 -9.34 9.62 2.22
C ARG A 112 -9.50 8.11 2.37
N HIS A 113 -10.71 7.67 2.69
CA HIS A 113 -11.06 6.26 2.74
C HIS A 113 -12.22 6.01 1.79
N LEU A 114 -12.12 4.98 0.96
CA LEU A 114 -13.14 4.60 0.00
C LEU A 114 -13.49 3.12 0.16
N THR A 115 -14.73 2.78 -0.18
CA THR A 115 -15.12 1.40 -0.43
C THR A 115 -15.05 1.13 -1.92
N VAL A 116 -14.42 0.03 -2.30
CA VAL A 116 -14.39 -0.44 -3.68
C VAL A 116 -15.40 -1.58 -3.82
N GLU A 117 -16.24 -1.47 -4.84
CA GLU A 117 -17.26 -2.46 -5.17
C GLU A 117 -17.02 -3.00 -6.58
N THR A 118 -17.22 -4.31 -6.74
CA THR A 118 -17.08 -5.04 -7.99
C THR A 118 -18.46 -5.49 -8.48
N LEU A 119 -18.63 -5.58 -9.80
CA LEU A 119 -19.87 -6.07 -10.40
C LEU A 119 -19.77 -7.58 -10.61
N LEU A 120 -20.57 -8.36 -9.88
CA LEU A 120 -20.68 -9.79 -10.10
C LEU A 120 -21.85 -10.09 -11.04
N PRO A 121 -21.67 -10.98 -12.03
CA PRO A 121 -22.77 -11.45 -12.86
C PRO A 121 -23.76 -12.25 -11.99
N TYR A 122 -25.05 -12.03 -12.22
CA TYR A 122 -26.13 -12.74 -11.55
C TYR A 122 -27.27 -12.98 -12.53
N LYS A 123 -27.91 -14.16 -12.48
CA LYS A 123 -29.13 -14.43 -13.24
C LYS A 123 -30.33 -14.12 -12.35
N ARG A 124 -31.21 -13.25 -12.83
CA ARG A 124 -32.49 -12.99 -12.19
C ARG A 124 -33.40 -14.24 -12.24
N PRO A 125 -34.46 -14.32 -11.41
CA PRO A 125 -35.40 -15.44 -11.43
C PRO A 125 -36.07 -15.70 -12.79
N ASP A 126 -36.19 -14.67 -13.63
CA ASP A 126 -36.72 -14.74 -15.00
C ASP A 126 -35.68 -15.22 -16.04
N GLY A 127 -34.45 -15.54 -15.61
CA GLY A 127 -33.35 -15.95 -16.48
C GLY A 127 -32.55 -14.80 -17.12
N THR A 128 -32.98 -13.53 -16.93
CA THR A 128 -32.32 -12.37 -17.53
C THR A 128 -30.95 -12.11 -16.85
N PRO A 129 -29.86 -11.91 -17.63
CA PRO A 129 -28.58 -11.48 -17.09
C PRO A 129 -28.69 -10.12 -16.38
N ALA A 130 -28.12 -10.06 -15.18
CA ALA A 130 -28.01 -8.84 -14.39
C ALA A 130 -26.64 -8.77 -13.72
N GLY A 131 -26.34 -7.62 -13.12
CA GLY A 131 -25.16 -7.43 -12.30
C GLY A 131 -25.56 -7.06 -10.88
N ARG A 132 -24.87 -7.63 -9.89
CA ARG A 132 -24.99 -7.24 -8.49
C ARG A 132 -23.65 -6.66 -8.03
N TRP A 133 -23.71 -5.44 -7.49
CA TRP A 133 -22.54 -4.83 -6.86
C TRP A 133 -22.26 -5.48 -5.51
N GLN A 134 -21.02 -5.88 -5.30
CA GLN A 134 -20.54 -6.44 -4.04
C GLN A 134 -19.31 -5.66 -3.56
N VAL A 135 -19.22 -5.45 -2.25
CA VAL A 135 -18.03 -4.88 -1.63
C VAL A 135 -16.87 -5.84 -1.84
N TRP A 136 -15.85 -5.40 -2.56
CA TRP A 136 -14.56 -6.09 -2.58
C TRP A 136 -13.79 -5.75 -1.31
N LYS A 137 -13.67 -4.46 -0.99
CA LYS A 137 -13.00 -4.00 0.22
C LYS A 137 -13.47 -2.60 0.64
N SER A 138 -13.59 -2.41 1.94
CA SER A 138 -13.93 -1.14 2.57
C SER A 138 -12.73 -0.52 3.27
N GLY A 139 -12.73 0.80 3.42
CA GLY A 139 -11.68 1.51 4.15
C GLY A 139 -10.35 1.57 3.42
N ILE A 140 -10.32 1.45 2.09
CA ILE A 140 -9.09 1.60 1.31
C ILE A 140 -8.65 3.05 1.38
N ARG A 141 -7.41 3.29 1.82
CA ARG A 141 -6.83 4.65 1.80
C ARG A 141 -6.64 5.12 0.37
N ALA A 142 -6.96 6.37 0.12
CA ALA A 142 -6.92 6.97 -1.19
C ALA A 142 -6.50 8.44 -1.16
N ALA A 143 -5.82 8.88 -2.22
CA ALA A 143 -5.70 10.28 -2.58
C ALA A 143 -6.68 10.56 -3.72
N VAL A 144 -7.50 11.61 -3.56
CA VAL A 144 -8.53 11.98 -4.51
C VAL A 144 -8.22 13.37 -5.03
N GLN A 145 -7.99 13.49 -6.33
CA GLN A 145 -7.77 14.74 -7.02
C GLN A 145 -8.89 14.96 -8.03
N ARG A 146 -9.58 16.09 -7.94
CA ARG A 146 -10.58 16.45 -8.93
C ARG A 146 -9.88 16.91 -10.20
N TRP A 147 -10.30 16.37 -11.33
CA TRP A 147 -9.86 16.78 -12.65
C TRP A 147 -11.05 17.46 -13.33
N GLU A 148 -11.05 18.79 -13.42
CA GLU A 148 -12.09 19.47 -14.20
C GLU A 148 -11.76 19.32 -15.69
N ALA A 149 -12.58 18.53 -16.40
CA ALA A 149 -12.54 18.48 -17.85
C ALA A 149 -13.42 19.61 -18.41
N HIS A 150 -12.90 20.27 -19.44
CA HIS A 150 -13.57 21.35 -20.16
C HIS A 150 -14.93 20.90 -20.72
N PRO A 151 -15.89 21.82 -20.91
CA PRO A 151 -17.23 21.47 -21.39
C PRO A 151 -17.18 20.70 -22.71
N ALA A 152 -17.93 19.60 -22.77
CA ALA A 152 -18.10 18.84 -24.01
C ALA A 152 -18.72 19.73 -25.10
N LYS A 153 -18.25 19.58 -26.34
CA LYS A 153 -18.68 20.35 -27.53
C LYS A 153 -20.10 20.01 -28.05
N ASN A 154 -21.01 19.53 -27.20
CA ASN A 154 -22.38 19.17 -27.59
C ASN A 154 -23.43 19.93 -26.75
N HIS A 155 -24.64 20.09 -27.33
CA HIS A 155 -25.74 20.98 -26.95
C HIS A 155 -26.33 20.86 -25.52
N ARG A 156 -25.70 20.15 -24.58
CA ARG A 156 -26.03 20.20 -23.16
C ARG A 156 -24.76 20.23 -22.31
N PRO A 157 -24.52 21.27 -21.51
CA PRO A 157 -23.45 21.27 -20.53
C PRO A 157 -23.79 20.27 -19.42
N SER A 158 -23.30 19.04 -19.54
CA SER A 158 -23.25 18.09 -18.42
C SER A 158 -21.93 18.30 -17.70
N TYR A 159 -21.97 18.65 -16.42
CA TYR A 159 -20.77 18.81 -15.59
C TYR A 159 -20.37 17.45 -15.03
N GLU A 160 -19.78 16.59 -15.87
CA GLU A 160 -19.22 15.34 -15.38
C GLU A 160 -17.99 15.63 -14.51
N ARG A 161 -18.12 15.47 -13.19
CA ARG A 161 -16.98 15.65 -12.28
C ARG A 161 -16.08 14.42 -12.40
N ARG A 162 -14.93 14.62 -13.04
CA ARG A 162 -13.88 13.61 -13.17
C ARG A 162 -12.90 13.69 -12.00
N TYR A 163 -12.38 12.53 -11.63
CA TYR A 163 -11.45 12.37 -10.52
C TYR A 163 -10.31 11.45 -10.95
N ARG A 164 -9.08 11.84 -10.60
CA ARG A 164 -7.93 10.95 -10.54
C ARG A 164 -7.79 10.48 -9.09
N ILE A 165 -7.85 9.18 -8.88
CA ILE A 165 -7.86 8.57 -7.55
C ILE A 165 -6.70 7.58 -7.45
N VAL A 166 -5.84 7.76 -6.47
CA VAL A 166 -4.77 6.79 -6.17
C VAL A 166 -5.23 5.93 -5.00
N LEU A 167 -5.21 4.60 -5.17
CA LEU A 167 -5.65 3.61 -4.18
C LEU A 167 -4.46 2.91 -3.56
N GLU A 168 -4.51 2.68 -2.24
CA GLU A 168 -3.49 1.92 -1.51
C GLU A 168 -3.38 0.46 -1.97
N GLU A 169 -4.48 -0.11 -2.46
CA GLU A 169 -4.53 -1.50 -2.92
C GLU A 169 -5.08 -1.58 -4.33
N CYS A 170 -4.49 -2.48 -5.14
CA CYS A 170 -4.97 -2.74 -6.48
C CYS A 170 -6.24 -3.59 -6.40
N PRO A 171 -7.39 -3.07 -6.88
CA PRO A 171 -8.60 -3.86 -7.01
C PRO A 171 -8.46 -4.88 -8.16
N PRO A 172 -9.36 -5.88 -8.22
CA PRO A 172 -9.48 -6.75 -9.38
C PRO A 172 -9.74 -5.93 -10.65
N THR A 173 -9.05 -6.27 -11.74
CA THR A 173 -9.13 -5.55 -13.03
C THR A 173 -9.96 -6.29 -14.08
N ASP A 174 -10.45 -7.49 -13.75
CA ASP A 174 -11.26 -8.37 -14.59
C ASP A 174 -12.77 -8.11 -14.50
N THR A 175 -13.18 -7.14 -13.70
CA THR A 175 -14.59 -6.79 -13.45
C THR A 175 -14.81 -5.28 -13.45
N ARG A 176 -16.07 -4.86 -13.62
CA ARG A 176 -16.44 -3.45 -13.48
C ARG A 176 -16.33 -3.02 -12.04
N LEU A 177 -15.79 -1.82 -11.84
CA LEU A 177 -15.59 -1.24 -10.53
C LEU A 177 -16.45 0.01 -10.34
N ARG A 178 -16.83 0.26 -9.09
CA ARG A 178 -17.26 1.57 -8.63
C ARG A 178 -16.68 1.84 -7.26
N LEU A 179 -16.50 3.11 -6.95
CA LEU A 179 -16.01 3.57 -5.66
C LEU A 179 -17.16 4.22 -4.90
N ARG A 180 -17.29 3.90 -3.61
CA ARG A 180 -18.24 4.51 -2.71
C ARG A 180 -17.50 5.31 -1.65
N THR A 181 -17.85 6.59 -1.55
CA THR A 181 -17.33 7.49 -0.51
C THR A 181 -17.98 7.18 0.84
N PRO A 182 -17.40 7.62 1.97
CA PRO A 182 -18.03 7.49 3.29
C PRO A 182 -19.39 8.19 3.37
N SER A 183 -19.59 9.25 2.57
CA SER A 183 -20.88 9.95 2.43
C SER A 183 -21.93 9.21 1.58
N GLY A 184 -21.60 8.03 1.04
CA GLY A 184 -22.51 7.25 0.20
C GLY A 184 -22.47 7.60 -1.29
N LYS A 185 -21.79 8.68 -1.69
CA LYS A 185 -21.61 9.04 -3.11
C LYS A 185 -20.89 7.93 -3.88
N ILE A 186 -21.36 7.67 -5.09
CA ILE A 186 -20.82 6.66 -6.00
C ILE A 186 -20.02 7.33 -7.11
N LEU A 187 -18.82 6.83 -7.36
CA LEU A 187 -17.99 7.20 -8.49
C LEU A 187 -17.85 5.98 -9.41
N THR A 188 -18.27 6.12 -10.66
CA THR A 188 -18.12 5.09 -11.68
C THR A 188 -16.67 5.09 -12.17
N VAL A 189 -16.00 3.94 -12.11
CA VAL A 189 -14.63 3.81 -12.59
C VAL A 189 -14.61 3.71 -14.12
N LEU A 190 -13.81 4.55 -14.76
CA LEU A 190 -13.59 4.58 -16.21
C LEU A 190 -12.37 3.75 -16.60
N SER A 191 -11.28 3.88 -15.85
CA SER A 191 -10.01 3.21 -16.15
C SER A 191 -9.27 2.86 -14.86
N VAL A 192 -8.50 1.77 -14.90
CA VAL A 192 -7.61 1.33 -13.83
C VAL A 192 -6.21 1.19 -14.40
N GLN A 193 -5.26 1.88 -13.80
CA GLN A 193 -3.85 1.77 -14.07
C GLN A 193 -3.17 1.07 -12.88
N PRO A 194 -2.89 -0.23 -12.98
CA PRO A 194 -2.16 -0.95 -11.93
C PRO A 194 -0.73 -0.41 -11.81
N PRO A 195 -0.07 -0.59 -10.64
CA PRO A 195 1.31 -0.14 -10.45
C PRO A 195 2.24 -0.89 -11.40
N SER A 196 3.15 -0.16 -12.05
CA SER A 196 4.17 -0.75 -12.92
C SER A 196 5.49 -1.04 -12.18
N ARG A 197 5.68 -0.37 -11.03
CA ARG A 197 6.87 -0.47 -10.18
C ARG A 197 6.46 -0.62 -8.71
N ALA A 198 7.39 -1.14 -7.89
CA ALA A 198 7.15 -1.37 -6.47
C ALA A 198 6.92 -0.09 -5.65
N ASP A 199 7.37 1.06 -6.15
CA ASP A 199 7.15 2.36 -5.52
C ASP A 199 5.88 3.09 -6.00
N GLU A 200 5.06 2.43 -6.83
CA GLU A 200 3.82 2.97 -7.37
C GLU A 200 2.58 2.37 -6.71
N LEU A 201 1.48 3.13 -6.78
CA LEU A 201 0.15 2.72 -6.35
C LEU A 201 -0.81 2.68 -7.54
N THR A 202 -1.94 2.01 -7.37
CA THR A 202 -2.96 1.92 -8.41
C THR A 202 -3.61 3.29 -8.63
N ALA A 203 -3.62 3.77 -9.86
CA ALA A 203 -4.37 4.97 -10.23
C ALA A 203 -5.68 4.57 -10.92
N VAL A 204 -6.74 5.30 -10.63
CA VAL A 204 -8.09 5.08 -11.14
C VAL A 204 -8.63 6.41 -11.64
N GLU A 205 -9.21 6.41 -12.83
CA GLU A 205 -10.03 7.52 -13.29
C GLU A 205 -11.50 7.19 -13.03
N ALA A 206 -12.22 8.12 -12.43
CA ALA A 206 -13.61 7.92 -12.07
C ALA A 206 -14.45 9.18 -12.28
N VAL A 207 -15.76 8.98 -12.43
CA VAL A 207 -16.74 10.06 -12.63
C VAL A 207 -17.86 9.99 -11.60
N GLU A 208 -18.26 11.15 -11.09
CA GLU A 208 -19.53 11.30 -10.38
C GLU A 208 -20.60 11.59 -11.43
N LEU A 209 -21.58 10.70 -11.54
CA LEU A 209 -22.77 10.91 -12.36
C LEU A 209 -23.80 11.63 -11.49
N ASP A 210 -24.39 12.71 -12.02
CA ASP A 210 -25.51 13.43 -11.39
C ASP A 210 -26.79 12.59 -11.35
#